data_AF-A0A1Q3FE35-F1
#
_entry.id   AF-A0A1Q3FE35-F1
#
_cell.length_a   1.000
_cell.length_b   1.000
_cell.length_c   1.000
_cell.angle_alpha   90.00
_cell.angle_beta   90.00
_cell.angle_gamma   90.00
#
_symmetry.space_group_name_H-M   'P 1'
#
loop_
_entity.id
_entity.type
_entity.pdbx_description
1 polymer ?
#
loop_
_entity_poly.entity_id
_entity_poly.type
_entity_poly.pdbx_seq_one_letter_code
_entity_poly.pdbx_strand_id
1 'polypeptide(L)'
;EETSNESIERLHISTKDSYNKFKGKYLTGDVDFSDRIGKFRSGYDARSGEWDLAGEGEKESPIQKCLRLQCEMNELMEEIAASQADASKSKEEKASYEAVFDVVGTAKKVLESLKLEQAMGSEVVPAGGSEVEAKKLLAKVEEYKKTGGADPVKTATELAQSSRIAEMEHRLHQLEMAVGAKPEKISRLAGSAGANNLIDAVQSISAKAALLQPQQLDVVEGRLGNLIKTMNAIQEKSSANGQDANREQKILELYDIAKTTEPIAQILPEMLHRMQTLESLHKYATNFSKLFAELETTQASIVNGIAA
;
A
#
# COMPACT_ATOMS: atom_id res chain seq x y z
N GLU A 1 18.55 -2.77 -22.85
CA GLU A 1 17.60 -1.65 -22.72
C GLU A 1 17.25 -1.18 -24.12
N GLU A 2 15.98 -1.26 -24.52
CA GLU A 2 15.57 -0.83 -25.86
C GLU A 2 15.71 0.69 -26.01
N THR A 3 16.52 1.08 -26.98
CA THR A 3 16.77 2.46 -27.37
C THR A 3 15.48 3.12 -27.88
N SER A 4 15.37 4.42 -27.65
CA SER A 4 14.23 5.30 -27.95
C SER A 4 13.47 4.94 -29.24
N ASN A 5 12.18 4.64 -29.12
CA ASN A 5 11.25 4.42 -30.23
C ASN A 5 10.46 5.71 -30.48
N GLU A 6 10.47 6.20 -31.72
CA GLU A 6 9.87 7.48 -32.14
C GLU A 6 8.33 7.47 -32.06
N SER A 7 7.71 6.29 -32.05
CA SER A 7 6.26 6.11 -31.89
C SER A 7 5.82 5.95 -30.42
N ILE A 8 6.74 5.97 -29.46
CA ILE A 8 6.44 5.74 -28.03
C ILE A 8 6.90 6.94 -27.20
N GLU A 9 5.95 7.71 -26.68
CA GLU A 9 6.22 8.73 -25.67
C GLU A 9 6.53 8.08 -24.32
N ARG A 10 7.78 8.23 -23.87
CA ARG A 10 8.21 7.77 -22.55
C ARG A 10 8.01 8.89 -21.53
N LEU A 11 6.92 8.80 -20.76
CA LEU A 11 6.66 9.73 -19.66
C LEU A 11 7.42 9.29 -18.41
N HIS A 12 8.26 10.17 -17.88
CA HIS A 12 8.92 9.94 -16.59
C HIS A 12 7.91 10.12 -15.45
N ILE A 13 7.61 9.03 -14.75
CA ILE A 13 6.69 9.05 -13.60
C ILE A 13 7.52 9.27 -12.33
N SER A 14 7.38 10.46 -11.75
CA SER A 14 7.93 10.78 -10.43
C SER A 14 6.84 10.55 -9.37
N THR A 15 7.06 9.61 -8.45
CA THR A 15 6.11 9.30 -7.36
C THR A 15 5.89 10.51 -6.45
N LYS A 16 6.93 11.30 -6.21
CA LYS A 16 6.87 12.52 -5.39
C LYS A 16 6.03 13.62 -6.05
N ASP A 17 6.21 13.83 -7.36
CA ASP A 17 5.45 14.85 -8.08
C ASP A 17 3.99 14.44 -8.26
N SER A 18 3.73 13.16 -8.52
CA SER A 18 2.37 12.60 -8.55
C SER A 18 1.69 12.74 -7.19
N TYR A 19 2.37 12.39 -6.08
CA TYR A 19 1.84 12.58 -4.73
C TYR A 19 1.46 14.04 -4.50
N ASN A 20 2.36 14.99 -4.80
CA ASN A 20 2.08 16.42 -4.64
C ASN A 20 0.92 16.91 -5.51
N LYS A 21 0.73 16.36 -6.73
CA LYS A 21 -0.39 16.71 -7.63
C LYS A 21 -1.76 16.26 -7.10
N PHE A 22 -1.81 15.17 -6.34
CA PHE A 22 -3.06 14.60 -5.79
C PHE A 22 -3.21 14.84 -4.28
N LYS A 23 -2.19 15.37 -3.61
CA LYS A 23 -2.24 15.72 -2.20
C LYS A 23 -3.38 16.72 -1.95
N GLY A 24 -4.28 16.37 -1.03
CA GLY A 24 -5.44 17.19 -0.69
C GLY A 24 -6.60 17.11 -1.69
N LYS A 25 -6.51 16.28 -2.73
CA LYS A 25 -7.65 15.92 -3.57
C LYS A 25 -8.23 14.62 -3.06
N TYR A 26 -9.52 14.63 -2.78
CA TYR A 26 -10.27 13.47 -2.31
C TYR A 26 -11.34 13.13 -3.34
N LEU A 27 -11.63 11.84 -3.48
CA LEU A 27 -12.75 11.38 -4.29
C LEU A 27 -13.94 11.18 -3.34
N THR A 28 -15.10 11.70 -3.72
CA THR A 28 -16.40 11.47 -3.07
C THR A 28 -17.30 10.91 -4.18
N GLY A 29 -17.73 9.65 -4.14
CA GLY A 29 -18.73 9.03 -3.24
C GLY A 29 -19.20 7.64 -3.76
N ASP A 30 -20.51 7.37 -3.96
CA ASP A 30 -21.08 6.03 -4.29
C ASP A 30 -21.39 5.71 -5.78
N VAL A 31 -20.58 4.84 -6.40
CA VAL A 31 -20.80 4.31 -7.76
C VAL A 31 -20.96 2.80 -7.67
N ASP A 32 -22.16 2.32 -8.01
CA ASP A 32 -22.46 0.91 -8.24
C ASP A 32 -22.27 0.57 -9.74
N PHE A 33 -21.43 -0.42 -10.03
CA PHE A 33 -21.20 -0.91 -11.40
C PHE A 33 -22.12 -2.10 -11.76
N SER A 34 -23.04 -2.48 -10.88
CA SER A 34 -23.76 -3.74 -10.97
C SER A 34 -25.06 -3.73 -11.79
N ASP A 35 -25.55 -2.59 -12.33
CA ASP A 35 -26.84 -2.58 -13.05
C ASP A 35 -26.94 -1.86 -14.42
N ARG A 36 -27.96 -2.30 -15.18
CA ARG A 36 -28.10 -2.28 -16.66
C ARG A 36 -28.12 -0.89 -17.33
N ILE A 37 -27.66 -0.89 -18.58
CA ILE A 37 -27.50 0.27 -19.48
C ILE A 37 -28.83 0.99 -19.76
N GLY A 38 -29.05 2.15 -19.13
CA GLY A 38 -30.13 3.11 -19.42
C GLY A 38 -29.66 4.57 -19.29
N LYS A 39 -30.19 5.46 -20.15
CA LYS A 39 -29.63 6.79 -20.48
C LYS A 39 -29.82 7.85 -19.38
N PHE A 40 -28.75 8.10 -18.63
CA PHE A 40 -28.14 9.37 -18.20
C PHE A 40 -27.41 9.12 -16.88
N ARG A 41 -26.08 9.10 -16.95
CA ARG A 41 -25.16 8.63 -15.91
C ARG A 41 -24.34 9.81 -15.36
N SER A 42 -24.30 10.01 -14.05
CA SER A 42 -23.15 10.53 -13.31
C SER A 42 -23.48 10.65 -11.83
N GLY A 43 -22.62 10.12 -10.95
CA GLY A 43 -22.49 10.66 -9.60
C GLY A 43 -22.52 9.64 -8.47
N TYR A 44 -22.07 10.14 -7.32
CA TYR A 44 -21.50 9.44 -6.20
C TYR A 44 -22.28 9.87 -4.92
N ASP A 45 -23.00 8.95 -4.25
CA ASP A 45 -23.82 9.24 -3.04
C ASP A 45 -23.00 9.17 -1.71
N ALA A 46 -23.43 9.94 -0.71
CA ALA A 46 -22.78 10.09 0.58
C ALA A 46 -23.77 9.78 1.71
N ARG A 47 -24.04 8.50 1.98
CA ARG A 47 -24.74 8.08 3.20
C ARG A 47 -23.82 8.15 4.41
N SER A 48 -23.54 9.38 4.85
CA SER A 48 -23.11 9.67 6.21
C SER A 48 -23.96 10.81 6.74
N GLY A 49 -25.07 10.43 7.36
CA GLY A 49 -25.95 11.31 8.13
C GLY A 49 -26.96 10.44 8.86
N GLU A 50 -27.25 10.75 10.12
CA GLU A 50 -28.24 10.08 11.00
C GLU A 50 -29.70 10.18 10.50
N TRP A 51 -29.92 10.67 9.28
CA TRP A 51 -31.23 10.97 8.70
C TRP A 51 -31.44 10.19 7.41
N ASP A 52 -31.55 8.87 7.51
CA ASP A 52 -31.90 7.99 6.39
C ASP A 52 -33.44 7.95 6.25
N LEU A 53 -33.96 8.19 5.04
CA LEU A 53 -35.37 8.04 4.69
C LEU A 53 -35.47 6.99 3.57
N ALA A 54 -36.45 6.10 3.64
CA ALA A 54 -36.66 5.10 2.59
C ALA A 54 -37.11 5.76 1.27
N GLY A 55 -36.66 5.23 0.14
CA GLY A 55 -37.08 5.71 -1.19
C GLY A 55 -38.54 5.38 -1.48
N GLU A 56 -39.15 6.14 -2.40
CA GLU A 56 -40.55 5.99 -2.79
C GLU A 56 -40.80 4.57 -3.36
N GLY A 57 -41.57 3.75 -2.62
CA GLY A 57 -41.90 2.36 -2.99
C GLY A 57 -41.23 1.27 -2.15
N GLU A 58 -40.30 1.61 -1.26
CA GLU A 58 -39.68 0.66 -0.32
C GLU A 58 -40.45 0.56 1.01
N LYS A 59 -40.30 -0.58 1.71
CA LYS A 59 -40.90 -0.75 3.05
C LYS A 59 -40.04 -0.01 4.08
N GLU A 60 -40.61 1.05 4.66
CA GLU A 60 -39.97 1.84 5.71
C GLU A 60 -39.65 1.02 6.96
N SER A 61 -38.43 1.13 7.47
CA SER A 61 -38.13 0.70 8.84
C SER A 61 -38.82 1.61 9.86
N PRO A 62 -39.11 1.13 11.09
CA PRO A 62 -39.71 1.95 12.14
C PRO A 62 -38.92 3.21 12.50
N ILE A 63 -37.57 3.17 12.39
CA ILE A 63 -36.70 4.33 12.61
C ILE A 63 -36.85 5.34 11.47
N GLN A 64 -36.76 4.90 10.22
CA GLN A 64 -36.95 5.76 9.05
C GLN A 64 -38.35 6.41 9.02
N LYS A 65 -39.38 5.67 9.45
CA LYS A 65 -40.75 6.21 9.59
C LYS A 65 -40.82 7.32 10.65
N CYS A 66 -40.12 7.17 11.77
CA CYS A 66 -40.04 8.20 12.79
C CYS A 66 -39.36 9.47 12.25
N LEU A 67 -38.24 9.31 11.54
CA LEU A 67 -37.52 10.41 10.91
C LEU A 67 -38.40 11.12 9.86
N ARG A 68 -39.14 10.36 9.04
CA ARG A 68 -40.11 10.93 8.09
C ARG A 68 -41.19 11.74 8.81
N LEU A 69 -41.77 11.18 9.87
CA LEU A 69 -42.80 11.87 10.66
C LEU A 69 -42.25 13.14 11.31
N GLN A 70 -41.01 13.15 11.79
CA GLN A 70 -40.37 14.38 12.29
C GLN A 70 -40.25 15.44 11.20
N CYS A 71 -39.89 15.06 9.97
CA CYS A 71 -39.84 15.97 8.83
C CYS A 71 -41.23 16.49 8.46
N GLU A 72 -42.24 15.62 8.32
CA GLU A 72 -43.62 16.00 7.98
C GLU A 72 -44.25 16.91 9.05
N MET A 73 -43.94 16.69 10.34
CA MET A 73 -44.41 17.57 11.42
C MET A 73 -43.74 18.94 11.39
N ASN A 74 -42.48 19.03 10.96
CA ASN A 74 -41.80 20.30 10.75
C ASN A 74 -42.39 21.07 9.56
N GLU A 75 -42.62 20.38 8.45
CA GLU A 75 -43.26 20.95 7.26
C GLU A 75 -44.66 21.49 7.60
N LEU A 76 -45.46 20.70 8.32
CA LEU A 76 -46.79 21.14 8.78
C LEU A 76 -46.72 22.38 9.71
N MET A 77 -45.75 22.44 10.62
CA MET A 77 -45.55 23.63 11.46
C MET A 77 -45.16 24.86 10.63
N GLU A 78 -44.33 24.69 9.60
CA GLU A 78 -43.95 25.77 8.68
C GLU A 78 -45.14 26.24 7.83
N GLU A 79 -45.97 25.33 7.31
CA GLU A 79 -47.20 25.65 6.59
C GLU A 79 -48.22 26.38 7.47
N ILE A 80 -48.34 25.99 8.74
CA ILE A 80 -49.21 26.67 9.71
C ILE A 80 -48.67 28.06 10.02
N ALA A 81 -47.36 28.21 10.21
CA ALA A 81 -46.72 29.51 10.45
C ALA A 81 -46.90 30.45 9.24
N ALA A 82 -46.72 29.94 8.02
CA ALA A 82 -47.00 30.68 6.78
C ALA A 82 -48.49 31.04 6.68
N SER A 83 -49.38 30.11 7.03
CA SER A 83 -50.83 30.31 7.05
C SER A 83 -51.33 31.31 8.09
N GLN A 84 -50.61 31.50 9.19
CA GLN A 84 -50.91 32.55 10.19
C GLN A 84 -50.43 33.93 9.74
N ALA A 85 -49.33 33.98 8.97
CA ALA A 85 -48.76 35.21 8.42
C ALA A 85 -49.64 35.82 7.32
N ASP A 86 -50.50 35.03 6.67
CA ASP A 86 -51.49 35.54 5.72
C ASP A 86 -52.48 36.53 6.39
N ALA A 87 -52.53 37.74 5.85
CA ALA A 87 -53.37 38.83 6.37
C ALA A 87 -54.85 38.72 6.00
N SER A 88 -55.23 37.76 5.15
CA SER A 88 -56.60 37.54 4.65
C SER A 88 -57.50 36.72 5.58
N LYS A 89 -56.93 36.07 6.61
CA LYS A 89 -57.65 35.13 7.48
C LYS A 89 -58.23 35.79 8.73
N SER A 90 -59.41 35.34 9.15
CA SER A 90 -60.16 35.89 10.30
C SER A 90 -59.41 35.69 11.62
N LYS A 91 -59.68 36.54 12.62
CA LYS A 91 -59.06 36.43 13.96
C LYS A 91 -59.31 35.07 14.62
N GLU A 92 -60.48 34.48 14.39
CA GLU A 92 -60.85 33.14 14.88
C GLU A 92 -60.04 32.03 14.19
N GLU A 93 -59.78 32.17 12.89
CA GLU A 93 -58.95 31.22 12.13
C GLU A 93 -57.50 31.28 12.61
N LYS A 94 -56.95 32.47 12.87
CA LYS A 94 -55.59 32.63 13.43
C LYS A 94 -55.43 31.96 14.79
N ALA A 95 -56.40 32.12 15.68
CA ALA A 95 -56.40 31.45 16.98
C ALA A 95 -56.51 29.91 16.83
N SER A 96 -57.24 29.42 15.83
CA SER A 96 -57.31 27.99 15.54
C SER A 96 -55.98 27.41 15.03
N TYR A 97 -55.28 28.14 14.15
CA TYR A 97 -53.96 27.74 13.67
C TYR A 97 -52.90 27.76 14.77
N GLU A 98 -52.98 28.71 15.71
CA GLU A 98 -52.09 28.77 16.87
C GLU A 98 -52.30 27.56 17.79
N ALA A 99 -53.56 27.19 18.05
CA ALA A 99 -53.87 25.97 18.80
C ALA A 99 -53.34 24.70 18.11
N VAL A 100 -53.47 24.60 16.77
CA VAL A 100 -52.91 23.46 16.02
C VAL A 100 -51.38 23.47 16.04
N PHE A 101 -50.74 24.64 15.94
CA PHE A 101 -49.29 24.78 16.06
C PHE A 101 -48.78 24.28 17.40
N ASP A 102 -49.44 24.63 18.51
CA ASP A 102 -49.09 24.16 19.84
C ASP A 102 -49.28 22.65 20.00
N VAL A 103 -50.35 22.09 19.42
CA VAL A 103 -50.61 20.63 19.44
C VAL A 103 -49.57 19.88 18.62
N VAL A 104 -49.21 20.35 17.42
CA VAL A 104 -48.18 19.72 16.58
C VAL A 104 -46.80 19.87 17.22
N GLY A 105 -46.49 21.03 17.81
CA GLY A 105 -45.25 21.28 18.52
C GLY A 105 -45.09 20.41 19.78
N THR A 106 -46.17 20.17 20.53
CA THR A 106 -46.15 19.23 21.66
C THR A 106 -46.00 17.79 21.18
N ALA A 107 -46.68 17.38 20.10
CA ALA A 107 -46.51 16.06 19.50
C ALA A 107 -45.06 15.82 19.01
N LYS A 108 -44.42 16.82 18.40
CA LYS A 108 -43.01 16.74 17.97
C LYS A 108 -42.08 16.54 19.17
N LYS A 109 -42.26 17.32 20.23
CA LYS A 109 -41.49 17.16 21.48
C LYS A 109 -41.67 15.77 22.09
N VAL A 110 -42.89 15.23 22.05
CA VAL A 110 -43.16 13.86 22.49
C VAL A 110 -42.38 12.86 21.62
N LEU A 111 -42.41 12.99 20.30
CA LEU A 111 -41.70 12.10 19.37
C LEU A 111 -40.16 12.15 19.55
N GLU A 112 -39.60 13.34 19.77
CA GLU A 112 -38.17 13.53 20.11
C GLU A 112 -37.82 12.94 21.49
N SER A 113 -38.71 13.10 22.48
CA SER A 113 -38.50 12.58 23.85
C SER A 113 -38.60 11.06 23.92
N LEU A 114 -39.41 10.44 23.04
CA LEU A 114 -39.61 9.00 23.00
C LEU A 114 -38.37 8.24 22.51
N LYS A 115 -37.32 8.94 22.01
CA LYS A 115 -36.00 8.39 21.61
C LYS A 115 -36.10 6.92 21.20
N LEU A 116 -36.87 6.64 20.15
CA LEU A 116 -37.14 5.27 19.69
C LEU A 116 -35.86 4.52 19.28
N GLU A 117 -34.77 5.24 19.07
CA GLU A 117 -33.41 4.70 18.93
C GLU A 117 -32.98 3.88 20.17
N GLN A 118 -33.37 4.30 21.37
CA GLN A 118 -33.09 3.60 22.63
C GLN A 118 -34.06 2.42 22.88
N ALA A 119 -35.30 2.52 22.39
CA ALA A 119 -36.31 1.47 22.54
C ALA A 119 -36.20 0.36 21.48
N MET A 120 -35.83 0.70 20.24
CA MET A 120 -35.75 -0.24 19.11
C MET A 120 -34.31 -0.59 18.72
N GLY A 121 -33.30 0.19 19.13
CA GLY A 121 -31.91 -0.28 19.17
C GLY A 121 -31.73 -1.49 20.09
N SER A 122 -32.69 -1.73 20.99
CA SER A 122 -32.81 -2.93 21.83
C SER A 122 -33.46 -4.13 21.12
N GLU A 123 -34.09 -3.99 19.95
CA GLU A 123 -34.86 -5.09 19.34
C GLU A 123 -34.01 -6.05 18.49
N VAL A 124 -32.70 -5.78 18.34
CA VAL A 124 -31.73 -6.72 17.73
C VAL A 124 -30.77 -7.33 18.77
N VAL A 125 -30.92 -7.04 20.07
CA VAL A 125 -30.10 -7.65 21.11
C VAL A 125 -30.99 -8.28 22.18
N PRO A 126 -30.96 -9.62 22.37
CA PRO A 126 -31.83 -10.28 23.31
C PRO A 126 -31.54 -9.78 24.73
N ALA A 127 -32.63 -9.46 25.42
CA ALA A 127 -32.65 -8.98 26.79
C ALA A 127 -31.72 -9.78 27.73
N GLY A 128 -30.67 -9.12 28.18
CA GLY A 128 -29.78 -9.55 29.25
C GLY A 128 -29.06 -8.31 29.76
N GLY A 129 -29.60 -7.72 30.83
CA GLY A 129 -29.25 -6.39 31.32
C GLY A 129 -27.76 -6.16 31.55
N SER A 130 -27.39 -4.88 31.66
CA SER A 130 -26.07 -4.32 31.94
C SER A 130 -25.09 -5.18 32.77
N GLU A 131 -25.59 -6.01 33.69
CA GLU A 131 -24.79 -6.97 34.45
C GLU A 131 -24.24 -8.16 33.64
N VAL A 132 -24.96 -8.67 32.64
CA VAL A 132 -24.50 -9.74 31.73
C VAL A 132 -23.46 -9.20 30.75
N GLU A 133 -23.63 -7.95 30.30
CA GLU A 133 -22.63 -7.25 29.48
C GLU A 133 -21.39 -6.89 30.28
N ALA A 134 -21.54 -6.40 31.51
CA ALA A 134 -20.43 -6.16 32.43
C ALA A 134 -19.69 -7.47 32.77
N LYS A 135 -20.42 -8.57 33.01
CA LYS A 135 -19.81 -9.90 33.22
C LYS A 135 -19.16 -10.44 31.95
N LYS A 136 -19.72 -10.23 30.76
CA LYS A 136 -19.09 -10.57 29.47
C LYS A 136 -17.85 -9.73 29.19
N LEU A 137 -17.87 -8.44 29.52
CA LEU A 137 -16.72 -7.55 29.38
C LEU A 137 -15.63 -7.90 30.39
N LEU A 138 -16.00 -8.17 31.65
CA LEU A 138 -15.06 -8.68 32.66
C LEU A 138 -14.47 -10.03 32.26
N ALA A 139 -15.29 -10.95 31.72
CA ALA A 139 -14.81 -12.23 31.20
C ALA A 139 -13.88 -12.04 30.00
N LYS A 140 -14.19 -11.14 29.07
CA LYS A 140 -13.29 -10.78 27.96
C LYS A 140 -12.01 -10.12 28.44
N VAL A 141 -12.05 -9.25 29.46
CA VAL A 141 -10.86 -8.61 30.05
C VAL A 141 -10.00 -9.65 30.77
N GLU A 142 -10.59 -10.58 31.52
CA GLU A 142 -9.90 -11.71 32.16
C GLU A 142 -9.33 -12.69 31.13
N GLU A 143 -10.04 -12.92 30.02
CA GLU A 143 -9.54 -13.70 28.88
C GLU A 143 -8.37 -13.00 28.19
N TYR A 144 -8.45 -11.69 27.93
CA TYR A 144 -7.34 -10.87 27.42
C TYR A 144 -6.13 -10.86 28.35
N LYS A 145 -6.36 -10.88 29.67
CA LYS A 145 -5.30 -10.96 30.68
C LYS A 145 -4.65 -12.35 30.74
N LYS A 146 -5.42 -13.41 30.47
CA LYS A 146 -4.94 -14.81 30.39
C LYS A 146 -4.27 -15.16 29.05
N THR A 147 -4.70 -14.56 27.95
CA THR A 147 -4.09 -14.75 26.61
C THR A 147 -2.82 -13.91 26.41
N GLY A 148 -2.34 -13.25 27.46
CA GLY A 148 -1.11 -12.46 27.39
C GLY A 148 -1.30 -11.19 26.58
N GLY A 149 -2.34 -10.41 26.89
CA GLY A 149 -2.40 -9.00 26.50
C GLY A 149 -1.09 -8.34 26.89
N ALA A 150 -0.37 -7.83 25.89
CA ALA A 150 0.96 -7.27 26.06
C ALA A 150 0.95 -6.28 27.23
N ASP A 151 1.79 -6.53 28.25
CA ASP A 151 1.98 -5.59 29.35
C ASP A 151 2.24 -4.21 28.74
N PRO A 152 1.49 -3.14 29.08
CA PRO A 152 1.70 -1.81 28.50
C PRO A 152 3.12 -1.29 28.77
N VAL A 153 3.77 -1.80 29.82
CA VAL A 153 5.20 -1.55 30.12
C VAL A 153 6.12 -2.27 29.10
N LYS A 154 5.82 -3.51 28.70
CA LYS A 154 6.59 -4.24 27.69
C LYS A 154 6.40 -3.64 26.30
N THR A 155 5.17 -3.31 25.91
CA THR A 155 4.87 -2.67 24.62
C THR A 155 5.50 -1.27 24.50
N ALA A 156 5.52 -0.50 25.59
CA ALA A 156 6.19 0.80 25.62
C ALA A 156 7.73 0.66 25.50
N THR A 157 8.32 -0.35 26.16
CA THR A 157 9.77 -0.63 26.01
C THR A 157 10.12 -1.14 24.61
N GLU A 158 9.28 -1.98 24.02
CA GLU A 158 9.44 -2.48 22.64
C GLU A 158 9.31 -1.35 21.62
N LEU A 159 8.35 -0.44 21.81
CA LEU A 159 8.20 0.74 20.95
C LEU A 159 9.40 1.69 21.08
N ALA A 160 9.91 1.92 22.30
CA ALA A 160 11.10 2.74 22.52
C ALA A 160 12.35 2.11 21.87
N GLN A 161 12.50 0.78 21.96
CA GLN A 161 13.57 0.04 21.30
C GLN A 161 13.43 0.10 19.77
N SER A 162 12.23 -0.13 19.24
CA SER A 162 11.94 -0.04 17.80
C SER A 162 12.22 1.37 17.26
N SER A 163 11.82 2.41 17.97
CA SER A 163 12.13 3.79 17.60
C SER A 163 13.63 4.07 17.57
N ARG A 164 14.39 3.54 18.53
CA ARG A 164 15.85 3.68 18.56
C ARG A 164 16.50 2.93 17.41
N ILE A 165 16.02 1.73 17.08
CA ILE A 165 16.50 0.94 15.95
C ILE A 165 16.24 1.71 14.65
N ALA A 166 15.02 2.23 14.44
CA ALA A 166 14.67 3.01 13.26
C ALA A 166 15.53 4.29 13.11
N GLU A 167 15.86 4.96 14.22
CA GLU A 167 16.78 6.10 14.20
C GLU A 167 18.20 5.68 13.78
N MET A 168 18.70 4.57 14.31
CA MET A 168 20.02 4.06 13.93
C MET A 168 20.05 3.59 12.48
N GLU A 169 19.01 2.91 12.01
CA GLU A 169 18.85 2.51 10.61
C GLU A 169 18.83 3.73 9.68
N HIS A 170 18.11 4.79 10.05
CA HIS A 170 18.10 6.02 9.28
C HIS A 170 19.48 6.68 9.21
N ARG A 171 20.20 6.74 10.33
CA ARG A 171 21.57 7.27 10.35
C ARG A 171 22.54 6.40 9.54
N LEU A 172 22.42 5.09 9.63
CA LEU A 172 23.20 4.14 8.86
C LEU A 172 22.93 4.32 7.36
N HIS A 173 21.66 4.44 6.96
CA HIS A 173 21.27 4.71 5.58
C HIS A 173 21.87 6.03 5.05
N GLN A 174 21.86 7.10 5.84
CA GLN A 174 22.51 8.36 5.45
C GLN A 174 24.03 8.19 5.24
N LEU A 175 24.70 7.43 6.12
CA LEU A 175 26.12 7.12 5.98
C LEU A 175 26.38 6.25 4.73
N GLU A 176 25.54 5.28 4.45
CA GLU A 176 25.62 4.44 3.24
C GLU A 176 25.38 5.23 1.97
N MET A 177 24.47 6.20 1.98
CA MET A 177 24.27 7.11 0.85
C MET A 177 25.50 7.98 0.59
N ALA A 178 26.14 8.48 1.66
CA ALA A 178 27.32 9.34 1.55
C ALA A 178 28.57 8.58 1.11
N VAL A 179 28.82 7.39 1.68
CA VAL A 179 30.00 6.56 1.38
C VAL A 179 29.79 5.72 0.10
N GLY A 180 28.52 5.41 -0.22
CA GLY A 180 28.12 4.60 -1.35
C GLY A 180 28.18 3.10 -1.06
N ALA A 181 27.02 2.45 -0.98
CA ALA A 181 26.90 1.01 -0.69
C ALA A 181 27.31 0.07 -1.84
N LYS A 182 28.05 0.54 -2.86
CA LYS A 182 28.39 -0.28 -4.04
C LYS A 182 29.83 -0.80 -3.93
N PRO A 183 30.04 -2.08 -3.56
CA PRO A 183 31.39 -2.64 -3.38
C PRO A 183 32.22 -2.55 -4.67
N GLU A 184 31.59 -2.65 -5.85
CA GLU A 184 32.29 -2.48 -7.12
C GLU A 184 32.97 -1.11 -7.27
N LYS A 185 32.36 -0.03 -6.78
CA LYS A 185 32.95 1.31 -6.88
C LYS A 185 34.15 1.44 -5.96
N ILE A 186 34.06 0.86 -4.77
CA ILE A 186 35.16 0.81 -3.79
C ILE A 186 36.30 -0.05 -4.34
N SER A 187 36.02 -1.22 -4.93
CA SER A 187 37.02 -2.08 -5.56
C SER A 187 37.71 -1.42 -6.75
N ARG A 188 36.99 -0.66 -7.58
CA ARG A 188 37.59 0.16 -8.65
C ARG A 188 38.50 1.24 -8.10
N LEU A 189 38.07 1.94 -7.05
CA LEU A 189 38.88 2.95 -6.39
C LEU A 189 40.14 2.33 -5.75
N ALA A 190 40.00 1.19 -5.07
CA ALA A 190 41.09 0.44 -4.47
C ALA A 190 42.12 0.00 -5.52
N GLY A 191 41.67 -0.52 -6.66
CA GLY A 191 42.54 -0.90 -7.78
C GLY A 191 43.27 0.28 -8.43
N SER A 192 42.61 1.44 -8.58
CA SER A 192 43.21 2.63 -9.19
C SER A 192 44.14 3.39 -8.23
N ALA A 193 43.77 3.50 -6.96
CA ALA A 193 44.55 4.19 -5.95
C ALA A 193 45.63 3.31 -5.30
N GLY A 194 45.54 1.98 -5.45
CA GLY A 194 46.40 1.00 -4.78
C GLY A 194 46.13 0.91 -3.28
N ALA A 195 44.92 1.21 -2.83
CA ALA A 195 44.57 1.41 -1.44
C ALA A 195 43.55 0.39 -0.95
N ASN A 196 43.75 -0.16 0.25
CA ASN A 196 42.89 -1.21 0.81
C ASN A 196 41.65 -0.66 1.53
N ASN A 197 41.64 0.63 1.86
CA ASN A 197 40.51 1.29 2.52
C ASN A 197 40.26 2.68 1.91
N LEU A 198 39.08 3.26 2.17
CA LEU A 198 38.68 4.55 1.59
C LEU A 198 39.57 5.70 2.06
N ILE A 199 40.06 5.65 3.30
CA ILE A 199 40.90 6.70 3.88
C ILE A 199 42.27 6.73 3.18
N ASP A 200 42.91 5.58 3.03
CA ASP A 200 44.16 5.39 2.30
C ASP A 200 44.00 5.83 0.84
N ALA A 201 42.85 5.54 0.22
CA ALA A 201 42.56 5.99 -1.15
C ALA A 201 42.50 7.52 -1.24
N VAL A 202 41.80 8.17 -0.31
CA VAL A 202 41.72 9.63 -0.23
C VAL A 202 43.09 10.25 0.06
N GLN A 203 43.88 9.66 0.94
CA GLN A 203 45.24 10.13 1.23
C GLN A 203 46.18 9.97 0.04
N SER A 204 46.13 8.81 -0.65
CA SER A 204 46.90 8.55 -1.87
C SER A 204 46.53 9.54 -2.98
N ILE A 205 45.23 9.78 -3.19
CA ILE A 205 44.76 10.77 -4.18
C ILE A 205 45.17 12.18 -3.76
N SER A 206 45.07 12.55 -2.48
CA SER A 206 45.50 13.84 -1.96
C SER A 206 47.00 14.07 -2.15
N ALA A 207 47.82 13.06 -1.84
CA ALA A 207 49.27 13.12 -2.06
C ALA A 207 49.60 13.23 -3.55
N LYS A 208 48.95 12.46 -4.42
CA LYS A 208 49.10 12.57 -5.88
C LYS A 208 48.63 13.93 -6.40
N ALA A 209 47.56 14.49 -5.84
CA ALA A 209 47.06 15.83 -6.14
C ALA A 209 48.04 16.93 -5.73
N ALA A 210 48.70 16.79 -4.58
CA ALA A 210 49.74 17.73 -4.14
C ALA A 210 50.99 17.69 -5.03
N LEU A 211 51.25 16.56 -5.68
CA LEU A 211 52.37 16.40 -6.62
C LEU A 211 52.04 16.88 -8.05
N LEU A 212 50.78 17.19 -8.34
CA LEU A 212 50.37 17.68 -9.66
C LEU A 212 50.85 19.12 -9.86
N GLN A 213 51.95 19.26 -10.60
CA GLN A 213 52.45 20.55 -11.07
C GLN A 213 51.82 20.88 -12.43
N PRO A 214 51.23 22.08 -12.62
CA PRO A 214 50.55 22.45 -13.88
C PRO A 214 51.43 22.30 -15.12
N GLN A 215 52.72 22.63 -15.00
CA GLN A 215 53.69 22.55 -16.11
C GLN A 215 53.99 21.11 -16.55
N GLN A 216 53.94 20.15 -15.64
CA GLN A 216 54.14 18.73 -15.96
C GLN A 216 52.87 18.11 -16.56
N LEU A 217 51.70 18.65 -16.21
CA LEU A 217 50.40 18.25 -16.77
C LEU A 217 50.33 18.53 -18.27
N ASP A 218 50.74 19.72 -18.73
CA ASP A 218 50.75 20.08 -20.16
C ASP A 218 51.67 19.17 -20.98
N VAL A 219 52.84 18.83 -20.43
CA VAL A 219 53.80 17.91 -21.06
C VAL A 219 53.23 16.49 -21.13
N VAL A 220 52.58 16.04 -20.05
CA VAL A 220 51.91 14.73 -20.01
C VAL A 220 50.72 14.68 -20.96
N GLU A 221 49.93 15.75 -21.07
CA GLU A 221 48.83 15.89 -22.01
C GLU A 221 49.32 15.84 -23.46
N GLY A 222 50.41 16.56 -23.79
CA GLY A 222 51.04 16.48 -25.10
C GLY A 222 51.52 15.06 -25.45
N ARG A 223 52.11 14.35 -24.48
CA ARG A 223 52.54 12.94 -24.65
C ARG A 223 51.35 11.99 -24.80
N LEU A 224 50.29 12.17 -24.01
CA LEU A 224 49.04 11.42 -24.12
C LEU A 224 48.36 11.66 -25.47
N GLY A 225 48.32 12.90 -25.94
CA GLY A 225 47.80 13.23 -27.27
C GLY A 225 48.58 12.53 -28.39
N ASN A 226 49.91 12.46 -28.27
CA ASN A 226 50.73 11.70 -29.20
C ASN A 226 50.49 10.19 -29.09
N LEU A 227 50.34 9.64 -27.88
CA LEU A 227 50.03 8.24 -27.66
C LEU A 227 48.67 7.86 -28.25
N ILE A 228 47.64 8.69 -28.05
CA ILE A 228 46.31 8.52 -28.64
C ILE A 228 46.40 8.50 -30.17
N LYS A 229 47.16 9.42 -30.77
CA LYS A 229 47.40 9.41 -32.22
C LYS A 229 48.05 8.10 -32.68
N THR A 230 49.04 7.60 -31.96
CA THR A 230 49.67 6.31 -32.30
C THR A 230 48.73 5.12 -32.09
N MET A 231 47.88 5.15 -31.05
CA MET A 231 46.90 4.10 -30.78
C MET A 231 45.81 4.08 -31.86
N ASN A 232 45.31 5.24 -32.28
CA ASN A 232 44.37 5.36 -33.39
C ASN A 232 44.99 4.85 -34.71
N ALA A 233 46.26 5.18 -34.97
CA ALA A 233 46.97 4.65 -36.15
C ALA A 233 47.16 3.13 -36.10
N ILE A 234 47.32 2.55 -34.90
CA ILE A 234 47.37 1.09 -34.71
C ILE A 234 45.97 0.48 -34.88
N GLN A 235 44.93 1.12 -34.36
CA GLN A 235 43.55 0.68 -34.51
C GLN A 235 43.11 0.69 -35.98
N GLU A 236 43.43 1.73 -36.74
CA GLU A 236 43.19 1.77 -38.20
C GLU A 236 43.93 0.65 -38.95
N LYS A 237 45.20 0.37 -38.58
CA LYS A 237 45.97 -0.73 -39.17
C LYS A 237 45.46 -2.12 -38.75
N SER A 238 44.94 -2.27 -37.54
CA SER A 238 44.33 -3.51 -37.03
C SER A 238 42.96 -3.76 -37.68
N SER A 239 42.16 -2.70 -37.88
CA SER A 239 40.88 -2.76 -38.59
C SER A 239 41.02 -3.23 -40.05
N ALA A 240 42.19 -3.01 -40.66
CA ALA A 240 42.52 -3.49 -42.00
C ALA A 240 42.70 -5.03 -42.07
N ASN A 241 42.96 -5.68 -40.93
CA ASN A 241 43.02 -7.15 -40.81
C ASN A 241 41.67 -7.68 -40.31
N GLY A 242 40.68 -7.80 -41.21
CA GLY A 242 39.28 -8.11 -40.89
C GLY A 242 38.95 -9.44 -40.17
N GLN A 243 39.93 -10.17 -39.63
CA GLN A 243 39.70 -11.37 -38.80
C GLN A 243 39.55 -11.07 -37.30
N ASP A 244 40.04 -9.91 -36.82
CA ASP A 244 40.00 -9.58 -35.38
C ASP A 244 38.60 -9.20 -34.88
N ALA A 245 37.82 -8.43 -35.65
CA ALA A 245 36.52 -7.92 -35.20
C ALA A 245 35.52 -9.04 -34.82
N ASN A 246 35.50 -10.14 -35.58
CA ASN A 246 34.63 -11.28 -35.30
C ASN A 246 35.08 -12.09 -34.06
N ARG A 247 36.39 -12.14 -33.82
CA ARG A 247 36.98 -12.78 -32.63
C ARG A 247 36.75 -11.92 -31.39
N GLU A 248 36.90 -10.61 -31.52
CA GLU A 248 36.68 -9.63 -30.47
C GLU A 248 35.20 -9.59 -30.05
N GLN A 249 34.27 -9.64 -31.00
CA GLN A 249 32.84 -9.80 -30.71
C GLN A 249 32.54 -11.07 -29.92
N LYS A 250 33.10 -12.22 -30.31
CA LYS A 250 32.95 -13.47 -29.55
C LYS A 250 33.56 -13.40 -28.15
N ILE A 251 34.68 -12.70 -27.99
CA ILE A 251 35.32 -12.49 -26.69
C ILE A 251 34.45 -11.61 -25.79
N LEU A 252 33.83 -10.56 -26.33
CA LEU A 252 32.89 -9.71 -25.61
C LEU A 252 31.64 -10.48 -25.18
N GLU A 253 31.06 -11.30 -26.07
CA GLU A 253 29.92 -12.15 -25.73
C GLU A 253 30.27 -13.16 -24.61
N LEU A 254 31.44 -13.80 -24.70
CA LEU A 254 31.93 -14.70 -23.64
C LEU A 254 32.17 -13.97 -22.32
N TYR A 255 32.67 -12.73 -22.37
CA TYR A 255 32.89 -11.91 -21.19
C TYR A 255 31.58 -11.54 -20.49
N ASP A 256 30.55 -11.16 -21.26
CA ASP A 256 29.22 -10.85 -20.69
C ASP A 256 28.53 -12.09 -20.10
N ILE A 257 28.67 -13.25 -20.76
CA ILE A 257 28.17 -14.52 -20.20
C ILE A 257 28.90 -14.86 -18.89
N ALA A 258 30.24 -14.73 -18.85
CA ALA A 258 31.00 -14.99 -17.64
C ALA A 258 30.58 -14.06 -16.50
N LYS A 259 30.46 -12.75 -16.78
CA LYS A 259 30.07 -11.74 -15.80
C LYS A 259 28.66 -11.96 -15.23
N THR A 260 27.71 -12.35 -16.07
CA THR A 260 26.33 -12.65 -15.62
C THR A 260 26.24 -13.95 -14.84
N THR A 261 27.12 -14.92 -15.13
CA THR A 261 27.15 -16.24 -14.47
C THR A 261 27.93 -16.23 -13.15
N GLU A 262 28.90 -15.33 -12.98
CA GLU A 262 29.71 -15.16 -11.76
C GLU A 262 28.88 -15.13 -10.44
N PRO A 263 27.84 -14.29 -10.28
CA PRO A 263 27.06 -14.27 -9.04
C PRO A 263 26.26 -15.56 -8.83
N ILE A 264 25.81 -16.23 -9.90
CA ILE A 264 25.08 -17.50 -9.83
C ILE A 264 26.02 -18.62 -9.39
N ALA A 265 27.25 -18.63 -9.90
CA ALA A 265 28.27 -19.62 -9.55
C ALA A 265 28.62 -19.59 -8.06
N GLN A 266 28.60 -18.42 -7.42
CA GLN A 266 28.87 -18.28 -5.98
C GLN A 266 27.76 -18.89 -5.10
N ILE A 267 26.50 -18.86 -5.55
CA ILE A 267 25.33 -19.33 -4.78
C ILE A 267 24.96 -20.78 -5.12
N LEU A 268 25.44 -21.29 -6.25
CA LEU A 268 25.14 -22.64 -6.74
C LEU A 268 25.44 -23.76 -5.72
N PRO A 269 26.57 -23.76 -4.98
CA PRO A 269 26.83 -24.79 -3.97
C PRO A 269 25.81 -24.80 -2.83
N GLU A 270 25.37 -23.62 -2.39
CA GLU A 270 24.37 -23.48 -1.33
C GLU A 270 22.98 -23.92 -1.81
N MET A 271 22.59 -23.55 -3.03
CA MET A 271 21.35 -24.01 -3.65
C MET A 271 21.33 -25.54 -3.78
N LEU A 272 22.44 -26.13 -4.22
CA LEU A 272 22.55 -27.59 -4.38
C LEU A 272 22.49 -28.31 -3.03
N HIS A 273 23.16 -27.77 -2.00
CA HIS A 273 23.06 -28.31 -0.65
C HIS A 273 21.62 -28.23 -0.12
N ARG A 274 20.93 -27.10 -0.31
CA ARG A 274 19.52 -26.95 0.07
C ARG A 274 18.62 -27.93 -0.67
N MET A 275 18.81 -28.12 -1.98
CA MET A 275 18.07 -29.12 -2.76
C MET A 275 18.31 -30.54 -2.24
N GLN A 276 19.55 -30.87 -1.87
CA GLN A 276 19.90 -32.16 -1.29
C GLN A 276 19.25 -32.37 0.09
N THR A 277 19.22 -31.34 0.95
CA THR A 277 18.52 -31.43 2.24
C THR A 277 17.01 -31.57 2.08
N LEU A 278 16.43 -30.96 1.05
CA LEU A 278 14.99 -31.02 0.74
C LEU A 278 14.59 -32.28 -0.06
N GLU A 279 15.54 -33.09 -0.51
CA GLU A 279 15.28 -34.30 -1.28
C GLU A 279 14.38 -35.29 -0.52
N SER A 280 14.64 -35.48 0.78
CA SER A 280 13.85 -36.36 1.64
C SER A 280 12.41 -35.86 1.79
N LEU A 281 12.22 -34.55 1.93
CA LEU A 281 10.91 -33.91 2.01
C LEU A 281 10.15 -34.02 0.68
N HIS A 282 10.82 -33.79 -0.45
CA HIS A 282 10.21 -33.95 -1.78
C HIS A 282 9.79 -35.40 -2.03
N LYS A 283 10.62 -36.38 -1.64
CA LYS A 283 10.25 -37.81 -1.69
C LYS A 283 9.05 -38.12 -0.80
N TYR A 284 9.03 -37.58 0.41
CA TYR A 284 7.91 -37.74 1.33
C TYR A 284 6.61 -37.13 0.78
N ALA A 285 6.65 -35.91 0.27
CA ALA A 285 5.49 -35.24 -0.34
C ALA A 285 4.97 -36.00 -1.58
N THR A 286 5.87 -36.53 -2.39
CA THR A 286 5.50 -37.36 -3.56
C THR A 286 4.83 -38.66 -3.12
N ASN A 287 5.35 -39.33 -2.09
CA ASN A 287 4.76 -40.54 -1.54
C ASN A 287 3.42 -40.25 -0.84
N PHE A 288 3.30 -39.11 -0.15
CA PHE A 288 2.05 -38.65 0.46
C PHE A 288 0.97 -38.42 -0.60
N SER A 289 1.30 -37.80 -1.74
CA SER A 289 0.35 -37.63 -2.84
C SER A 289 -0.16 -38.97 -3.39
N LYS A 290 0.71 -40.00 -3.45
CA LYS A 290 0.30 -41.35 -3.87
C LYS A 290 -0.60 -42.02 -2.83
N LEU A 291 -0.20 -41.97 -1.55
CA LEU A 291 -1.00 -42.48 -0.43
C LEU A 291 -2.36 -41.81 -0.35
N PHE A 292 -2.43 -40.51 -0.61
CA PHE A 292 -3.69 -39.77 -0.65
C PHE A 292 -4.60 -40.24 -1.79
N ALA A 293 -4.06 -40.43 -2.99
CA ALA A 293 -4.82 -40.99 -4.11
C ALA A 293 -5.30 -42.43 -3.85
N GLU A 294 -4.46 -43.27 -3.23
CA GLU A 294 -4.86 -44.62 -2.80
C GLU A 294 -5.98 -44.55 -1.74
N LEU A 295 -5.89 -43.63 -0.78
CA LEU A 295 -6.92 -43.44 0.24
C LEU A 295 -8.23 -42.97 -0.39
N GLU A 296 -8.20 -42.02 -1.33
CA GLU A 296 -9.37 -41.54 -2.06
C GLU A 296 -10.04 -42.68 -2.84
N THR A 297 -9.28 -43.54 -3.51
CA THR A 297 -9.83 -44.71 -4.21
C THR A 297 -10.44 -45.73 -3.25
N THR A 298 -9.81 -45.99 -2.10
CA THR A 298 -10.38 -46.88 -1.08
C THR A 298 -11.66 -46.31 -0.46
N GLN A 299 -11.70 -45.00 -0.22
CA GLN A 299 -12.88 -44.30 0.28
C GLN A 299 -14.02 -44.36 -0.75
N ALA A 300 -13.73 -44.13 -2.04
CA ALA A 300 -14.71 -44.27 -3.11
C ALA A 300 -15.26 -45.71 -3.19
N SER A 301 -14.40 -46.72 -3.02
CA SER A 301 -14.82 -48.12 -2.97
C SER A 301 -15.72 -48.43 -1.77
N ILE A 302 -15.42 -47.88 -0.58
CA ILE A 302 -16.25 -48.05 0.63
C ILE A 302 -17.60 -47.37 0.44
N VAL A 303 -17.63 -46.14 -0.07
CA VAL A 303 -18.87 -45.40 -0.34
C VAL A 303 -19.75 -46.15 -1.34
N ASN A 304 -19.17 -46.66 -2.42
CA ASN A 304 -19.90 -47.48 -3.39
C ASN A 304 -20.39 -48.81 -2.80
N GLY A 305 -19.63 -49.41 -1.87
CA GLY A 305 -20.03 -50.63 -1.17
C GLY A 305 -21.12 -50.42 -0.11
N ILE A 306 -21.26 -49.21 0.44
CA ILE A 306 -22.34 -48.84 1.36
C ILE A 306 -23.63 -48.45 0.60
N ALA A 307 -23.48 -48.02 -0.66
CA ALA A 307 -24.60 -47.65 -1.54
C ALA A 307 -25.25 -48.85 -2.28
N ALA A 308 -24.69 -50.05 -2.15
CA ALA A 308 -25.21 -51.32 -2.69
C ALA A 308 -25.93 -52.13 -1.59
#